data_AF-A0A0Z8H529-F1
#
_entry.id   AF-A0A0Z8H529-F1
#
_cell.length_a   1.000
_cell.length_b   1.000
_cell.length_c   1.000
_cell.angle_alpha   90.00
_cell.angle_beta   90.00
_cell.angle_gamma   90.00
#
_symmetry.space_group_name_H-M   'P 1'
#
loop_
_entity.id
_entity.type
_entity.pdbx_description
1 polymer ?
#
loop_
_entity_poly.entity_id
_entity_poly.type
_entity_poly.pdbx_seq_one_letter_code
_entity_poly.pdbx_strand_id
1 'polypeptide(L)'
;MAKPTKINWNEKIPEISKKIEEIKITSFYMLSTDLYKIDNNKLIKIITQKFENHPATIAILISTKDNELYEKKHELWKLPDELLHLENKVIEKTNYYFDLYFSKLEKNKQNYLQNSESNQFIKFIFTPLIEVDENEELYFFFITLTIFQNGSIVIELFEDLRSSFYLPDFFHPYTKMKMKIFPDFNQKSTTYSTNPNQQIDDMLRYIKKELSSINGGIHLSERFFILHFIMNMDEMNKLEFFKTDKLHTWMINAPYNLKSLSSSTKSKYYTTNFYDFDTIRYINKGAIYIIWNTESTNEFESNFLSQASFFLASATPLFQLITLDETIMDGIEKFQLSNNKQLIKFNEWAHNFKRSFLYIYRLNHFAITDLFNHLQTTSYFKHNEYMEKIKQEEFNLLKERNQYNDFFRNRIMEVILFMIGSVSILQIVDIFTDSLKIIWISLTVLIIILILVFIVLFRKRK
;
A
#
# COMPACT_ATOMS: atom_id res chain seq x y z
N MET A 1 4.24 12.23 -58.19
CA MET A 1 4.36 12.24 -56.71
C MET A 1 2.97 12.35 -56.13
N ALA A 2 2.50 11.33 -55.41
CA ALA A 2 1.24 11.43 -54.66
C ALA A 2 1.41 12.43 -53.52
N LYS A 3 0.45 13.35 -53.34
CA LYS A 3 0.43 14.27 -52.19
C LYS A 3 0.39 13.43 -50.90
N PRO A 4 1.20 13.75 -49.88
CA PRO A 4 1.05 13.11 -48.58
C PRO A 4 -0.34 13.44 -48.05
N THR A 5 -1.20 12.43 -47.93
CA THR A 5 -2.48 12.52 -47.23
C THR A 5 -2.17 12.94 -45.79
N LYS A 6 -2.55 14.17 -45.44
CA LYS A 6 -2.42 14.70 -44.08
C LYS A 6 -3.37 13.88 -43.20
N ILE A 7 -2.84 12.93 -42.43
CA ILE A 7 -3.64 12.10 -41.53
C ILE A 7 -4.22 13.02 -40.46
N ASN A 8 -5.55 13.01 -40.33
CA ASN A 8 -6.24 13.73 -39.26
C ASN A 8 -6.15 12.90 -37.97
N TRP A 9 -5.12 13.17 -37.17
CA TRP A 9 -4.90 12.46 -35.91
C TRP A 9 -6.05 12.63 -34.91
N ASN A 10 -6.80 13.72 -34.98
CA ASN A 10 -7.98 13.96 -34.12
C ASN A 10 -9.12 12.98 -34.36
N GLU A 11 -9.17 12.32 -35.53
CA GLU A 11 -10.20 11.31 -35.86
C GLU A 11 -9.65 9.88 -35.67
N LYS A 12 -8.39 9.66 -36.05
CA LYS A 12 -7.76 8.33 -36.04
C LYS A 12 -7.41 7.85 -34.63
N ILE A 13 -7.05 8.75 -33.73
CA ILE A 13 -6.72 8.40 -32.34
C ILE A 13 -7.98 7.88 -31.62
N PRO A 14 -9.11 8.61 -31.58
CA PRO A 14 -10.36 8.09 -31.00
C PRO A 14 -10.81 6.75 -31.57
N GLU A 15 -10.65 6.52 -32.88
CA GLU A 15 -11.04 5.26 -33.53
C GLU A 15 -10.23 4.07 -32.99
N ILE A 16 -8.93 4.26 -32.76
CA ILE A 16 -8.04 3.20 -32.28
C ILE A 16 -8.07 3.10 -30.75
N SER A 17 -8.28 4.21 -30.04
CA SER A 17 -8.53 4.23 -28.59
C SER A 17 -9.66 3.29 -28.19
N LYS A 18 -10.76 3.28 -28.96
CA LYS A 18 -11.88 2.37 -28.72
C LYS A 18 -11.57 0.89 -28.85
N LYS A 19 -10.46 0.52 -29.52
CA LYS A 19 -10.03 -0.87 -29.72
C LYS A 19 -9.07 -1.34 -28.63
N ILE A 20 -8.67 -0.44 -27.73
CA ILE A 20 -7.77 -0.74 -26.62
C ILE A 20 -8.61 -1.23 -25.44
N GLU A 21 -8.18 -2.35 -24.88
CA GLU A 21 -8.72 -2.85 -23.63
C GLU A 21 -7.71 -2.55 -22.53
N GLU A 22 -8.10 -1.69 -21.60
CA GLU A 22 -7.23 -1.21 -20.52
C GLU A 22 -7.94 -1.31 -19.18
N ILE A 23 -7.20 -1.78 -18.17
CA ILE A 23 -7.56 -1.63 -16.77
C ILE A 23 -6.46 -0.82 -16.09
N LYS A 24 -6.86 0.21 -15.36
CA LYS A 24 -5.95 1.01 -14.54
C LYS A 24 -6.23 0.77 -13.06
N ILE A 25 -5.18 0.48 -12.31
CA ILE A 25 -5.21 0.30 -10.86
C ILE A 25 -4.31 1.35 -10.24
N THR A 26 -4.89 2.24 -9.43
CA THR A 26 -4.12 3.20 -8.63
C THR A 26 -4.13 2.73 -7.18
N SER A 27 -2.97 2.36 -6.65
CA SER A 27 -2.81 1.89 -5.27
C SER A 27 -2.18 2.99 -4.41
N PHE A 28 -2.90 3.39 -3.36
CA PHE A 28 -2.48 4.34 -2.35
C PHE A 28 -2.08 3.61 -1.07
N TYR A 29 -0.79 3.56 -0.78
CA TYR A 29 -0.22 2.95 0.40
C TYR A 29 -0.22 3.94 1.55
N MET A 30 -0.96 3.60 2.61
CA MET A 30 -1.17 4.44 3.79
C MET A 30 -0.32 3.90 4.93
N LEU A 31 0.68 4.68 5.36
CA LEU A 31 1.49 4.34 6.52
C LEU A 31 1.59 5.54 7.45
N SER A 32 1.59 5.27 8.74
CA SER A 32 1.83 6.30 9.74
C SER A 32 2.84 5.81 10.76
N THR A 33 3.66 6.77 11.13
CA THR A 33 4.54 6.77 12.26
C THR A 33 3.85 6.53 13.60
N ASP A 34 2.52 6.64 13.70
CA ASP A 34 1.76 6.33 14.90
C ASP A 34 1.21 4.90 14.91
N LEU A 35 1.22 4.19 13.78
CA LEU A 35 0.67 2.83 13.70
C LEU A 35 1.42 1.84 14.60
N TYR A 36 2.74 2.00 14.82
CA TYR A 36 3.50 1.12 15.72
C TYR A 36 3.02 1.16 17.18
N LYS A 37 2.27 2.19 17.57
CA LYS A 37 1.69 2.33 18.91
C LYS A 37 0.43 1.48 19.08
N ILE A 38 -0.15 1.00 17.99
CA ILE A 38 -1.39 0.23 17.95
C ILE A 38 -1.02 -1.21 17.60
N ASP A 39 -1.51 -2.16 18.39
CA ASP A 39 -1.41 -3.58 18.06
C ASP A 39 -2.14 -3.87 16.73
N ASN A 40 -1.53 -4.63 15.83
CA ASN A 40 -2.10 -4.90 14.50
C ASN A 40 -3.48 -5.57 14.57
N ASN A 41 -3.69 -6.53 15.48
CA ASN A 41 -5.01 -7.18 15.63
C ASN A 41 -6.06 -6.17 16.11
N LYS A 42 -5.66 -5.26 17.02
CA LYS A 42 -6.52 -4.17 17.45
C LYS A 42 -6.83 -3.20 16.30
N LEU A 43 -5.84 -2.85 15.48
CA LEU A 43 -6.01 -1.98 14.31
C LEU A 43 -7.01 -2.59 13.32
N ILE A 44 -6.82 -3.86 12.95
CA ILE A 44 -7.72 -4.61 12.07
C ILE A 44 -9.13 -4.60 12.63
N LYS A 45 -9.30 -4.87 13.92
CA LYS A 45 -10.61 -4.82 14.57
C LYS A 45 -11.28 -3.46 14.46
N ILE A 46 -10.54 -2.36 14.70
CA ILE A 46 -11.08 -1.00 14.63
C ILE A 46 -11.52 -0.66 13.19
N ILE A 47 -10.68 -0.96 12.19
CA ILE A 47 -11.02 -0.71 10.78
C ILE A 47 -12.23 -1.56 10.37
N THR A 48 -12.24 -2.84 10.73
CA THR A 48 -13.34 -3.75 10.41
C THR A 48 -14.65 -3.25 10.99
N GLN A 49 -14.68 -2.87 12.27
CA GLN A 49 -15.87 -2.32 12.90
C GLN A 49 -16.42 -1.06 12.21
N LYS A 50 -15.53 -0.27 11.60
CA LYS A 50 -15.90 0.98 10.93
C LYS A 50 -16.46 0.76 9.52
N PHE A 51 -15.90 -0.19 8.77
CA PHE A 51 -16.23 -0.38 7.35
C PHE A 51 -17.06 -1.61 7.02
N GLU A 52 -17.09 -2.65 7.87
CA GLU A 52 -17.83 -3.89 7.59
C GLU A 52 -19.32 -3.63 7.35
N ASN A 53 -19.95 -2.79 8.17
CA ASN A 53 -21.38 -2.48 8.07
C ASN A 53 -21.63 -1.07 7.51
N HIS A 54 -20.62 -0.45 6.91
CA HIS A 54 -20.81 0.84 6.27
C HIS A 54 -21.75 0.68 5.07
N PRO A 55 -22.77 1.55 4.86
CA PRO A 55 -23.75 1.39 3.78
C PRO A 55 -23.11 1.23 2.41
N ALA A 56 -22.00 1.93 2.15
CA ALA A 56 -21.28 1.85 0.88
C ALA A 56 -20.50 0.54 0.66
N THR A 57 -20.31 -0.31 1.68
CA THR A 57 -19.59 -1.58 1.53
C THR A 57 -20.49 -2.62 0.89
N ILE A 58 -20.20 -2.98 -0.36
CA ILE A 58 -20.98 -3.96 -1.13
C ILE A 58 -20.42 -5.38 -1.00
N ALA A 59 -19.17 -5.52 -0.57
CA ALA A 59 -18.58 -6.82 -0.28
C ALA A 59 -17.31 -6.72 0.58
N ILE A 60 -16.96 -7.85 1.20
CA ILE A 60 -15.77 -8.04 2.01
C ILE A 60 -15.08 -9.34 1.58
N LEU A 61 -13.77 -9.25 1.33
CA LEU A 61 -12.90 -10.40 1.08
C LEU A 61 -11.95 -10.60 2.25
N ILE A 62 -11.80 -11.84 2.70
CA ILE A 62 -10.92 -12.21 3.82
C ILE A 62 -9.98 -13.31 3.34
N SER A 63 -8.68 -13.04 3.31
CA SER A 63 -7.65 -14.05 3.06
C SER A 63 -7.19 -14.68 4.38
N THR A 64 -7.11 -16.01 4.40
CA THR A 64 -6.72 -16.79 5.59
C THR A 64 -5.30 -17.32 5.50
N LYS A 65 -4.84 -17.96 6.59
CA LYS A 65 -3.50 -18.56 6.68
C LYS A 65 -3.26 -19.63 5.62
N ASP A 66 -4.30 -20.37 5.27
CA ASP A 66 -4.24 -21.48 4.34
C ASP A 66 -4.41 -21.00 2.88
N ASN A 67 -4.30 -19.68 2.65
CA ASN A 67 -4.54 -18.99 1.39
C ASN A 67 -5.96 -19.18 0.82
N GLU A 68 -6.92 -19.54 1.68
CA GLU A 68 -8.34 -19.54 1.31
C GLU A 68 -8.87 -18.12 1.31
N LEU A 69 -9.71 -17.80 0.33
CA LEU A 69 -10.38 -16.52 0.18
C LEU A 69 -11.87 -16.68 0.50
N TYR A 70 -12.31 -16.03 1.58
CA TYR A 70 -13.71 -15.98 1.98
C TYR A 70 -14.35 -14.69 1.47
N GLU A 71 -15.58 -14.82 0.97
CA GLU A 71 -16.32 -13.70 0.40
C GLU A 71 -17.64 -13.50 1.13
N LYS A 72 -17.93 -12.25 1.50
CA LYS A 72 -19.21 -11.82 2.06
C LYS A 72 -19.75 -10.69 1.21
N LYS A 73 -20.85 -10.93 0.49
CA LYS A 73 -21.55 -9.93 -0.32
C LYS A 73 -22.66 -9.25 0.48
N HIS A 74 -22.85 -7.97 0.23
CA HIS A 74 -23.93 -7.14 0.75
C HIS A 74 -24.87 -6.73 -0.39
N GLU A 75 -26.00 -6.12 -0.03
CA GLU A 75 -26.94 -5.58 -1.02
C GLU A 75 -26.32 -4.41 -1.80
N LEU A 76 -26.56 -4.40 -3.11
CA LEU A 76 -26.14 -3.28 -3.97
C LEU A 76 -27.01 -2.06 -3.73
N TRP A 77 -26.45 -0.88 -4.00
CA TRP A 77 -27.19 0.38 -3.91
C TRP A 77 -28.25 0.48 -5.00
N LYS A 78 -29.39 1.07 -4.64
CA LYS A 78 -30.50 1.31 -5.56
C LYS A 78 -30.20 2.52 -6.45
N LEU A 79 -30.58 2.44 -7.72
CA LEU A 79 -30.59 3.61 -8.60
C LEU A 79 -31.77 4.53 -8.25
N PRO A 80 -31.65 5.84 -8.51
CA PRO A 80 -32.80 6.74 -8.47
C PRO A 80 -33.81 6.36 -9.56
N ASP A 81 -35.09 6.70 -9.33
CA ASP A 81 -36.21 6.30 -10.19
C ASP A 81 -36.00 6.63 -11.68
N GLU A 82 -35.35 7.76 -11.96
CA GLU A 82 -35.05 8.23 -13.32
C GLU A 82 -34.08 7.31 -14.09
N LEU A 83 -33.30 6.49 -13.37
CA LEU A 83 -32.25 5.63 -13.92
C LEU A 83 -32.57 4.13 -13.80
N LEU A 84 -33.80 3.76 -13.39
CA LEU A 84 -34.19 2.34 -13.25
C LEU A 84 -34.06 1.53 -14.54
N HIS A 85 -34.15 2.19 -15.72
CA HIS A 85 -33.91 1.54 -17.01
C HIS A 85 -32.48 0.95 -17.14
N LEU A 86 -31.52 1.45 -16.37
CA LEU A 86 -30.13 0.96 -16.33
C LEU A 86 -29.88 -0.10 -15.24
N GLU A 87 -30.85 -0.39 -14.37
CA GLU A 87 -30.67 -1.20 -13.15
C GLU A 87 -30.06 -2.57 -13.46
N ASN A 88 -30.63 -3.30 -14.43
CA ASN A 88 -30.11 -4.61 -14.81
C ASN A 88 -28.66 -4.53 -15.34
N LYS A 89 -28.35 -3.53 -16.17
CA LYS A 89 -27.00 -3.32 -16.73
C LYS A 89 -25.99 -2.98 -15.63
N VAL A 90 -26.41 -2.19 -14.64
CA VAL A 90 -25.58 -1.85 -13.47
C VAL A 90 -25.31 -3.08 -12.61
N ILE A 91 -26.35 -3.86 -12.28
CA ILE A 91 -26.22 -5.06 -11.45
C ILE A 91 -25.33 -6.11 -12.15
N GLU A 92 -25.55 -6.35 -13.44
CA GLU A 92 -24.78 -7.31 -14.22
C GLU A 92 -23.30 -6.92 -14.28
N LYS A 93 -23.00 -5.67 -14.68
CA LYS A 93 -21.62 -5.17 -14.75
C LYS A 93 -20.96 -5.14 -13.36
N THR A 94 -21.67 -4.73 -12.31
CA THR A 94 -21.12 -4.73 -10.94
C THR A 94 -20.70 -6.14 -10.52
N ASN A 95 -21.55 -7.14 -10.75
CA ASN A 95 -21.24 -8.53 -10.43
C ASN A 95 -20.09 -9.07 -11.28
N TYR A 96 -20.05 -8.74 -12.57
CA TYR A 96 -18.97 -9.09 -13.48
C TYR A 96 -17.61 -8.56 -12.98
N TYR A 97 -17.51 -7.26 -12.68
CA TYR A 97 -16.27 -6.67 -12.18
C TYR A 97 -15.91 -7.17 -10.79
N PHE A 98 -16.91 -7.42 -9.94
CA PHE A 98 -16.66 -8.01 -8.64
C PHE A 98 -15.96 -9.37 -8.77
N ASP A 99 -16.47 -10.23 -9.64
CA ASP A 99 -15.90 -11.54 -9.92
C ASP A 99 -14.48 -11.42 -10.52
N LEU A 100 -14.30 -10.56 -11.52
CA LEU A 100 -13.03 -10.39 -12.22
C LEU A 100 -11.94 -9.72 -11.36
N TYR A 101 -12.21 -8.53 -10.81
CA TYR A 101 -11.21 -7.69 -10.15
C TYR A 101 -10.94 -8.06 -8.69
N PHE A 102 -11.89 -8.73 -8.04
CA PHE A 102 -11.78 -9.00 -6.60
C PHE A 102 -11.75 -10.49 -6.30
N SER A 103 -12.72 -11.28 -6.75
CA SER A 103 -12.74 -12.74 -6.47
C SER A 103 -11.60 -13.47 -7.18
N LYS A 104 -11.64 -13.51 -8.53
CA LYS A 104 -10.68 -14.24 -9.36
C LYS A 104 -9.27 -13.69 -9.24
N LEU A 105 -9.11 -12.35 -9.30
CA LEU A 105 -7.80 -11.72 -9.22
C LEU A 105 -7.12 -11.99 -7.87
N GLU A 106 -7.81 -11.80 -6.74
CA GLU A 106 -7.20 -12.05 -5.43
C GLU A 106 -6.91 -13.54 -5.22
N LYS A 107 -7.81 -14.42 -5.66
CA LYS A 107 -7.58 -15.87 -5.63
C LYS A 107 -6.34 -16.26 -6.45
N ASN A 108 -6.16 -15.70 -7.65
CA ASN A 108 -4.98 -15.97 -8.46
C ASN A 108 -3.71 -15.40 -7.82
N LYS A 109 -3.77 -14.22 -7.19
CA LYS A 109 -2.65 -13.68 -6.40
C LYS A 109 -2.26 -14.62 -5.26
N GLN A 110 -3.22 -15.25 -4.58
CA GLN A 110 -2.94 -16.21 -3.51
C GLN A 110 -2.12 -17.43 -3.97
N ASN A 111 -2.28 -17.87 -5.23
CA ASN A 111 -1.47 -18.97 -5.79
C ASN A 111 0.03 -18.66 -5.80
N TYR A 112 0.39 -17.38 -5.89
CA TYR A 112 1.77 -16.90 -5.92
C TYR A 112 2.33 -16.59 -4.53
N LEU A 113 1.46 -16.27 -3.57
CA LEU A 113 1.82 -15.75 -2.24
C LEU A 113 1.84 -16.80 -1.11
N GLN A 114 1.76 -18.09 -1.48
CA GLN A 114 1.53 -19.21 -0.56
C GLN A 114 2.32 -19.10 0.75
N ASN A 115 1.72 -19.49 1.88
CA ASN A 115 2.39 -19.75 3.17
C ASN A 115 2.95 -18.54 3.93
N SER A 116 2.42 -17.33 3.70
CA SER A 116 2.80 -16.15 4.49
C SER A 116 1.64 -15.66 5.36
N GLU A 117 1.69 -15.95 6.67
CA GLU A 117 0.74 -15.38 7.67
C GLU A 117 0.62 -13.85 7.55
N SER A 118 1.67 -13.19 7.08
CA SER A 118 1.76 -11.75 6.87
C SER A 118 0.91 -11.21 5.71
N ASN A 119 0.52 -12.04 4.75
CA ASN A 119 -0.33 -11.66 3.61
C ASN A 119 -1.82 -11.90 3.84
N GLN A 120 -2.21 -12.37 5.02
CA GLN A 120 -3.62 -12.33 5.40
C GLN A 120 -4.12 -10.89 5.36
N PHE A 121 -5.33 -10.69 4.84
CA PHE A 121 -5.91 -9.37 4.72
C PHE A 121 -7.43 -9.41 4.85
N ILE A 122 -7.98 -8.24 5.17
CA ILE A 122 -9.41 -7.94 5.01
C ILE A 122 -9.51 -6.79 4.00
N LYS A 123 -10.23 -7.03 2.90
CA LYS A 123 -10.47 -6.06 1.82
C LYS A 123 -11.96 -5.71 1.80
N PHE A 124 -12.26 -4.43 2.01
CA PHE A 124 -13.59 -3.84 1.87
C PHE A 124 -13.73 -3.29 0.45
N ILE A 125 -14.78 -3.71 -0.24
CA ILE A 125 -15.10 -3.27 -1.59
C ILE A 125 -16.30 -2.35 -1.50
N PHE A 126 -16.10 -1.10 -1.91
CA PHE A 126 -17.16 -0.11 -1.86
C PHE A 126 -17.94 -0.05 -3.16
N THR A 127 -19.16 0.45 -3.06
CA THR A 127 -20.03 0.68 -4.20
C THR A 127 -19.34 1.63 -5.20
N PRO A 128 -19.36 1.33 -6.51
CA PRO A 128 -18.59 2.07 -7.50
C PRO A 128 -19.24 3.42 -7.84
N LEU A 129 -18.41 4.38 -8.23
CA LEU A 129 -18.86 5.50 -9.06
C LEU A 129 -19.06 4.97 -10.49
N ILE A 130 -20.16 5.41 -11.14
CA ILE A 130 -20.47 5.01 -12.51
C ILE A 130 -20.56 6.26 -13.36
N GLU A 131 -19.80 6.30 -14.45
CA GLU A 131 -19.94 7.30 -15.50
C GLU A 131 -20.70 6.69 -16.69
N VAL A 132 -21.61 7.46 -17.28
CA VAL A 132 -22.46 7.03 -18.39
C VAL A 132 -22.19 7.91 -19.59
N ASP A 133 -21.88 7.31 -20.75
CA ASP A 133 -21.66 8.07 -22.00
C ASP A 133 -22.96 8.42 -22.75
N GLU A 134 -22.81 9.01 -23.93
CA GLU A 134 -23.95 9.34 -24.80
C GLU A 134 -24.70 8.11 -25.34
N ASN A 135 -24.06 6.94 -25.39
CA ASN A 135 -24.63 5.67 -25.86
C ASN A 135 -25.12 4.79 -24.69
N GLU A 136 -25.19 5.34 -23.47
CA GLU A 136 -25.53 4.62 -22.24
C GLU A 136 -24.56 3.46 -21.91
N GLU A 137 -23.33 3.54 -22.39
CA GLU A 137 -22.23 2.71 -21.89
C GLU A 137 -21.80 3.17 -20.51
N LEU A 138 -21.59 2.17 -19.65
CA LEU A 138 -21.29 2.36 -18.23
C LEU A 138 -19.82 2.07 -17.98
N TYR A 139 -19.13 3.04 -17.38
CA TYR A 139 -17.73 2.98 -16.94
C TYR A 139 -17.69 2.97 -15.41
N PHE A 140 -17.00 1.98 -14.84
CA PHE A 140 -17.02 1.72 -13.40
C PHE A 140 -15.69 2.08 -12.75
N PHE A 141 -15.80 2.77 -11.61
CA PHE A 141 -14.68 3.20 -10.79
C PHE A 141 -14.87 2.68 -9.38
N PHE A 142 -14.19 1.58 -9.05
CA PHE A 142 -14.29 0.94 -7.74
C PHE A 142 -13.19 1.45 -6.82
N ILE A 143 -13.55 1.81 -5.59
CA ILE A 143 -12.57 2.03 -4.52
C ILE A 143 -12.65 0.84 -3.56
N THR A 144 -11.48 0.38 -3.12
CA THR A 144 -11.36 -0.64 -2.08
C THR A 144 -10.45 -0.15 -0.97
N LEU A 145 -10.62 -0.72 0.23
CA LEU A 145 -9.74 -0.54 1.37
C LEU A 145 -9.26 -1.91 1.84
N THR A 146 -7.95 -2.13 1.85
CA THR A 146 -7.34 -3.38 2.33
C THR A 146 -6.50 -3.11 3.55
N ILE A 147 -6.70 -3.88 4.62
CA ILE A 147 -5.77 -3.97 5.73
C ILE A 147 -5.13 -5.36 5.80
N PHE A 148 -3.81 -5.39 5.82
CA PHE A 148 -3.01 -6.61 5.94
C PHE A 148 -2.68 -6.91 7.41
N GLN A 149 -2.39 -8.18 7.71
CA GLN A 149 -2.07 -8.64 9.06
C GLN A 149 -0.79 -8.00 9.63
N ASN A 150 0.13 -7.58 8.75
CA ASN A 150 1.31 -6.80 9.14
C ASN A 150 0.99 -5.32 9.48
N GLY A 151 -0.27 -4.88 9.36
CA GLY A 151 -0.73 -3.52 9.67
C GLY A 151 -0.66 -2.57 8.48
N SER A 152 -0.23 -3.04 7.30
CA SER A 152 -0.26 -2.23 6.07
C SER A 152 -1.69 -1.90 5.67
N ILE A 153 -1.93 -0.66 5.27
CA ILE A 153 -3.22 -0.21 4.77
C ILE A 153 -3.04 0.25 3.32
N VAL A 154 -3.87 -0.26 2.42
CA VAL A 154 -3.84 0.10 0.99
C VAL A 154 -5.24 0.45 0.55
N ILE A 155 -5.39 1.61 -0.09
CA ILE A 155 -6.62 1.98 -0.81
C ILE A 155 -6.34 1.77 -2.29
N GLU A 156 -7.19 1.06 -3.01
CA GLU A 156 -7.01 0.84 -4.45
C GLU A 156 -8.21 1.39 -5.21
N LEU A 157 -7.93 2.14 -6.27
CA LEU A 157 -8.89 2.59 -7.26
C LEU A 157 -8.74 1.71 -8.52
N PHE A 158 -9.79 0.99 -8.87
CA PHE A 158 -9.87 0.20 -10.10
C PHE A 158 -10.73 0.97 -11.11
N GLU A 159 -10.15 1.27 -12.26
CA GLU A 159 -10.78 2.02 -13.34
C GLU A 159 -10.87 1.08 -14.55
N ASP A 160 -12.11 0.76 -14.97
CA ASP A 160 -12.31 0.09 -16.25
C ASP A 160 -12.26 1.13 -17.38
N LEU A 161 -11.17 1.09 -18.14
CA LEU A 161 -10.90 2.00 -19.23
C LEU A 161 -11.08 1.32 -20.60
N ARG A 162 -11.68 0.13 -20.64
CA ARG A 162 -12.07 -0.50 -21.91
C ARG A 162 -12.99 0.44 -22.67
N SER A 163 -12.67 0.69 -23.94
CA SER A 163 -13.40 1.65 -24.78
C SER A 163 -13.29 3.12 -24.35
N SER A 164 -12.31 3.48 -23.51
CA SER A 164 -11.97 4.89 -23.23
C SER A 164 -11.25 5.54 -24.41
N PHE A 165 -11.16 6.88 -24.38
CA PHE A 165 -10.46 7.66 -25.38
C PHE A 165 -9.08 8.06 -24.87
N TYR A 166 -8.08 8.12 -25.74
CA TYR A 166 -6.81 8.73 -25.42
C TYR A 166 -6.71 10.11 -26.06
N LEU A 167 -6.02 11.01 -25.36
CA LEU A 167 -5.52 12.26 -25.94
C LEU A 167 -4.33 11.97 -26.88
N PRO A 168 -3.90 12.95 -27.69
CA PRO A 168 -2.74 12.79 -28.58
C PRO A 168 -1.43 12.41 -27.89
N ASP A 169 -1.33 12.65 -26.58
CA ASP A 169 -0.17 12.30 -25.77
C ASP A 169 -0.18 10.83 -25.29
N PHE A 170 -1.30 10.11 -25.44
CA PHE A 170 -1.51 8.72 -24.98
C PHE A 170 -1.23 8.46 -23.48
N PHE A 171 -1.05 9.50 -22.66
CA PHE A 171 -0.81 9.36 -21.22
C PHE A 171 -2.10 9.50 -20.40
N HIS A 172 -3.11 10.13 -20.99
CA HIS A 172 -4.33 10.50 -20.28
C HIS A 172 -5.53 9.87 -20.98
N PRO A 173 -5.94 8.66 -20.57
CA PRO A 173 -7.23 8.12 -20.95
C PRO A 173 -8.34 8.98 -20.33
N TYR A 174 -9.42 9.19 -21.07
CA TYR A 174 -10.59 9.93 -20.62
C TYR A 174 -11.88 9.31 -21.18
N THR A 175 -12.97 9.49 -20.45
CA THR A 175 -14.33 9.10 -20.81
C THR A 175 -15.09 10.33 -21.30
N LYS A 176 -15.92 10.18 -22.34
CA LYS A 176 -16.85 11.23 -22.80
C LYS A 176 -18.22 11.00 -22.16
N MET A 177 -18.42 11.55 -20.97
CA MET A 177 -19.59 11.28 -20.14
C MET A 177 -20.76 12.24 -20.37
N LYS A 178 -21.97 11.70 -20.38
CA LYS A 178 -23.26 12.41 -20.31
C LYS A 178 -23.71 12.65 -18.88
N MET A 179 -23.51 11.67 -17.98
CA MET A 179 -23.90 11.77 -16.57
C MET A 179 -22.99 10.97 -15.63
N LYS A 180 -23.05 11.29 -14.34
CA LYS A 180 -22.41 10.55 -13.25
C LYS A 180 -23.43 10.04 -12.24
N ILE A 181 -23.31 8.77 -11.88
CA ILE A 181 -24.08 8.11 -10.84
C ILE A 181 -23.15 7.93 -9.64
N PHE A 182 -23.26 8.84 -8.67
CA PHE A 182 -22.33 8.96 -7.56
C PHE A 182 -22.86 8.32 -6.28
N PRO A 183 -22.07 7.47 -5.61
CA PRO A 183 -22.41 6.94 -4.31
C PRO A 183 -21.96 7.86 -3.17
N ASP A 184 -22.89 8.60 -2.59
CA ASP A 184 -22.56 9.54 -1.51
C ASP A 184 -22.33 8.83 -0.17
N PHE A 185 -21.05 8.57 0.16
CA PHE A 185 -20.65 7.91 1.41
C PHE A 185 -21.05 8.69 2.67
N ASN A 186 -21.33 10.00 2.56
CA ASN A 186 -21.79 10.78 3.71
C ASN A 186 -23.28 10.57 3.98
N GLN A 187 -24.06 10.20 2.95
CA GLN A 187 -25.47 9.92 3.11
C GLN A 187 -25.63 8.51 3.65
N LYS A 188 -26.40 8.35 4.73
CA LYS A 188 -26.71 7.04 5.31
C LYS A 188 -27.70 6.22 4.46
N SER A 189 -28.02 6.67 3.25
CA SER A 189 -28.91 5.99 2.30
C SER A 189 -28.13 5.06 1.39
N THR A 190 -28.72 3.93 1.03
CA THR A 190 -28.20 2.98 0.04
C THR A 190 -28.74 3.28 -1.36
N THR A 191 -28.82 4.56 -1.71
CA THR A 191 -29.35 5.04 -2.99
C THR A 191 -28.33 5.96 -3.65
N TYR A 192 -28.08 5.72 -4.94
CA TYR A 192 -27.21 6.56 -5.74
C TYR A 192 -27.76 7.98 -5.91
N SER A 193 -26.85 8.93 -6.06
CA SER A 193 -27.16 10.33 -6.36
C SER A 193 -26.68 10.70 -7.76
N THR A 194 -27.44 11.54 -8.46
CA THR A 194 -26.99 12.16 -9.71
C THR A 194 -26.37 13.52 -9.38
N ASN A 195 -25.05 13.55 -9.16
CA ASN A 195 -24.35 14.78 -8.83
C ASN A 195 -23.11 14.95 -9.74
N PRO A 196 -23.12 15.91 -10.68
CA PRO A 196 -21.99 16.12 -11.58
C PRO A 196 -20.76 16.71 -10.88
N ASN A 197 -20.92 17.30 -9.70
CA ASN A 197 -19.84 17.96 -8.97
C ASN A 197 -19.03 17.00 -8.09
N GLN A 198 -19.58 15.84 -7.74
CA GLN A 198 -18.89 14.85 -6.90
C GLN A 198 -17.94 13.99 -7.73
N GLN A 199 -16.77 13.71 -7.14
CA GLN A 199 -15.68 13.01 -7.80
C GLN A 199 -15.18 11.84 -6.96
N ILE A 200 -14.40 10.96 -7.60
CA ILE A 200 -13.69 9.85 -6.94
C ILE A 200 -12.88 10.36 -5.75
N ASP A 201 -12.29 11.56 -5.87
CA ASP A 201 -11.54 12.22 -4.80
C ASP A 201 -12.37 12.46 -3.53
N ASP A 202 -13.69 12.65 -3.64
CA ASP A 202 -14.55 12.84 -2.47
C ASP A 202 -14.72 11.52 -1.70
N MET A 203 -14.85 10.39 -2.41
CA MET A 203 -14.87 9.06 -1.80
C MET A 203 -13.52 8.73 -1.14
N LEU A 204 -12.40 9.01 -1.84
CA LEU A 204 -11.05 8.83 -1.29
C LEU A 204 -10.82 9.70 -0.05
N ARG A 205 -11.24 10.97 -0.09
CA ARG A 205 -11.13 11.90 1.05
C ARG A 205 -11.94 11.41 2.25
N TYR A 206 -13.12 10.85 2.02
CA TYR A 206 -13.92 10.24 3.07
C TYR A 206 -13.17 9.09 3.75
N ILE A 207 -12.71 8.09 2.98
CA ILE A 207 -12.00 6.92 3.55
C ILE A 207 -10.74 7.36 4.30
N LYS A 208 -9.94 8.27 3.73
CA LYS A 208 -8.74 8.81 4.38
C LYS A 208 -9.05 9.52 5.69
N LYS A 209 -10.11 10.33 5.73
CA LYS A 209 -10.57 11.00 6.96
C LYS A 209 -10.98 9.98 8.02
N GLU A 210 -11.73 8.95 7.62
CA GLU A 210 -12.17 7.89 8.50
C GLU A 210 -10.99 7.10 9.07
N LEU A 211 -9.95 6.82 8.27
CA LEU A 211 -8.70 6.20 8.73
C LEU A 211 -7.89 7.13 9.65
N SER A 212 -7.74 8.39 9.29
CA SER A 212 -7.04 9.38 10.13
C SER A 212 -7.71 9.61 11.48
N SER A 213 -9.01 9.33 11.62
CA SER A 213 -9.71 9.44 12.91
C SER A 213 -9.43 8.29 13.90
N ILE A 214 -8.73 7.23 13.46
CA ILE A 214 -8.43 6.06 14.28
C ILE A 214 -7.64 6.47 15.52
N ASN A 215 -8.00 5.90 16.66
CA ASN A 215 -7.27 6.04 17.93
C ASN A 215 -7.06 7.50 18.38
N GLY A 216 -8.01 8.40 18.08
CA GLY A 216 -7.94 9.81 18.49
C GLY A 216 -7.20 10.73 17.53
N GLY A 217 -6.81 10.23 16.34
CA GLY A 217 -6.10 11.01 15.32
C GLY A 217 -4.74 10.39 14.98
N ILE A 218 -4.58 9.88 13.76
CA ILE A 218 -3.29 9.45 13.20
C ILE A 218 -2.98 10.23 11.91
N HIS A 219 -1.73 10.67 11.79
CA HIS A 219 -1.24 11.32 10.58
C HIS A 219 -0.72 10.26 9.60
N LEU A 220 -1.50 9.99 8.56
CA LEU A 220 -1.12 9.04 7.50
C LEU A 220 -0.27 9.77 6.45
N SER A 221 0.89 9.18 6.16
CA SER A 221 1.65 9.43 4.94
C SER A 221 1.08 8.57 3.82
N GLU A 222 1.03 9.15 2.63
CA GLU A 222 0.47 8.53 1.44
C GLU A 222 1.53 8.47 0.36
N ARG A 223 1.70 7.29 -0.23
CA ARG A 223 2.43 7.08 -1.49
C ARG A 223 1.50 6.38 -2.46
N PHE A 224 1.57 6.75 -3.73
CA PHE A 224 0.71 6.17 -4.74
C PHE A 224 1.51 5.60 -5.90
N PHE A 225 1.01 4.50 -6.46
CA PHE A 225 1.53 3.85 -7.65
C PHE A 225 0.38 3.59 -8.60
N ILE A 226 0.57 3.92 -9.88
CA ILE A 226 -0.43 3.68 -10.93
C ILE A 226 0.06 2.53 -11.81
N LEU A 227 -0.81 1.56 -12.05
CA LEU A 227 -0.56 0.40 -12.88
C LEU A 227 -1.57 0.39 -14.03
N HIS A 228 -1.09 0.28 -15.26
CA HIS A 228 -1.90 0.20 -16.47
C HIS A 228 -1.71 -1.19 -17.08
N PHE A 229 -2.77 -1.97 -17.16
CA PHE A 229 -2.81 -3.26 -17.82
C PHE A 229 -3.44 -3.08 -19.19
N ILE A 230 -2.62 -3.11 -20.25
CA ILE A 230 -3.05 -2.80 -21.61
C ILE A 230 -2.97 -4.06 -22.47
N MET A 231 -4.07 -4.36 -23.17
CA MET A 231 -4.16 -5.43 -24.16
C MET A 231 -4.35 -4.87 -25.57
N ASN A 232 -4.23 -5.74 -26.60
CA ASN A 232 -4.38 -5.41 -28.03
C ASN A 232 -3.30 -4.48 -28.61
N MET A 233 -2.04 -4.70 -28.21
CA MET A 233 -0.86 -3.99 -28.74
C MET A 233 -0.72 -4.03 -30.25
N ASP A 234 -1.17 -5.11 -30.91
CA ASP A 234 -1.11 -5.22 -32.36
C ASP A 234 -1.98 -4.17 -33.06
N GLU A 235 -3.13 -3.82 -32.48
CA GLU A 235 -3.97 -2.72 -32.99
C GLU A 235 -3.31 -1.36 -32.74
N MET A 236 -2.65 -1.18 -31.59
CA MET A 236 -1.86 0.03 -31.32
C MET A 236 -0.75 0.19 -32.37
N ASN A 237 0.04 -0.85 -32.63
CA ASN A 237 1.16 -0.80 -33.58
C ASN A 237 0.76 -0.48 -35.05
N LYS A 238 -0.53 -0.47 -35.39
CA LYS A 238 -1.03 -0.03 -36.70
C LYS A 238 -1.00 1.50 -36.89
N LEU A 239 -0.98 2.30 -35.82
CA LEU A 239 -0.87 3.76 -35.90
C LEU A 239 0.52 4.17 -36.41
N GLU A 240 0.56 5.04 -37.42
CA GLU A 240 1.81 5.48 -38.05
C GLU A 240 2.71 6.26 -37.07
N PHE A 241 2.12 7.01 -36.14
CA PHE A 241 2.78 7.64 -34.99
C PHE A 241 3.62 6.63 -34.18
N PHE A 242 3.09 5.41 -33.96
CA PHE A 242 3.77 4.35 -33.23
C PHE A 242 4.76 3.53 -34.07
N LYS A 243 4.71 3.67 -35.41
CA LYS A 243 5.71 3.08 -36.33
C LYS A 243 6.97 3.93 -36.42
N THR A 244 6.85 5.26 -36.38
CA THR A 244 8.00 6.17 -36.42
C THR A 244 8.76 6.24 -35.11
N ASP A 245 8.08 6.25 -33.98
CA ASP A 245 8.72 6.43 -32.67
C ASP A 245 8.89 5.14 -31.85
N LYS A 246 8.44 3.99 -32.40
CA LYS A 246 8.30 2.68 -31.75
C LYS A 246 7.61 2.85 -30.39
N LEU A 247 6.35 2.44 -30.23
CA LEU A 247 5.64 2.50 -28.93
C LEU A 247 6.48 2.01 -27.73
N HIS A 248 7.39 1.05 -27.97
CA HIS A 248 8.42 0.68 -27.01
C HIS A 248 9.20 1.85 -26.42
N THR A 249 9.55 2.91 -27.13
CA THR A 249 10.40 3.99 -26.61
C THR A 249 9.64 5.01 -25.76
N TRP A 250 8.33 5.17 -25.97
CA TRP A 250 7.51 6.20 -25.32
C TRP A 250 6.82 5.73 -24.03
N MET A 251 6.33 4.49 -23.97
CA MET A 251 5.79 3.91 -22.72
C MET A 251 6.89 3.64 -21.67
N ILE A 252 8.15 3.73 -22.10
CA ILE A 252 9.35 3.33 -21.36
C ILE A 252 10.15 4.50 -20.79
N ASN A 253 10.02 5.70 -21.35
CA ASN A 253 10.86 6.85 -20.98
C ASN A 253 10.04 8.09 -20.60
N ALA A 254 9.75 8.23 -19.32
CA ALA A 254 10.09 9.48 -18.64
C ALA A 254 10.84 9.08 -17.36
N PRO A 255 12.07 9.59 -17.14
CA PRO A 255 12.27 11.00 -16.95
C PRO A 255 13.12 11.63 -18.07
N TYR A 256 12.84 12.89 -18.34
CA TYR A 256 13.55 13.74 -19.27
C TYR A 256 15.06 13.81 -18.94
N ASN A 257 15.94 13.44 -19.86
CA ASN A 257 17.31 13.97 -19.92
C ASN A 257 17.85 13.94 -21.36
N LEU A 258 18.37 15.09 -21.83
CA LEU A 258 18.67 15.39 -23.24
C LEU A 258 19.91 14.66 -23.84
N LYS A 259 20.46 13.62 -23.21
CA LYS A 259 21.83 13.15 -23.50
C LYS A 259 22.10 11.66 -23.69
N SER A 260 21.13 10.76 -23.75
CA SER A 260 21.45 9.32 -23.90
C SER A 260 20.55 8.57 -24.89
N LEU A 261 20.92 8.64 -26.17
CA LEU A 261 20.55 7.64 -27.18
C LEU A 261 21.84 7.04 -27.75
N SER A 262 22.19 5.82 -27.35
CA SER A 262 22.75 4.79 -28.25
C SER A 262 23.21 3.56 -27.46
N SER A 263 22.72 2.38 -27.83
CA SER A 263 23.56 1.39 -28.54
C SER A 263 22.82 0.06 -28.71
N SER A 264 23.09 -0.52 -29.85
CA SER A 264 22.50 -1.71 -30.45
C SER A 264 23.34 -2.95 -30.13
N THR A 265 22.96 -3.72 -29.12
CA THR A 265 23.38 -5.13 -28.97
C THR A 265 22.55 -5.82 -27.89
N LYS A 266 21.59 -6.67 -28.29
CA LYS A 266 21.04 -7.73 -27.43
C LYS A 266 20.91 -9.00 -28.25
N SER A 267 21.56 -10.05 -27.76
CA SER A 267 21.85 -11.31 -28.45
C SER A 267 20.76 -12.36 -28.26
N LYS A 268 20.58 -13.14 -29.35
CA LYS A 268 20.04 -14.51 -29.45
C LYS A 268 20.06 -15.32 -28.14
N TYR A 269 18.92 -15.92 -27.81
CA TYR A 269 18.75 -17.06 -26.91
C TYR A 269 19.02 -16.78 -25.43
N TYR A 270 18.00 -16.55 -24.58
CA TYR A 270 16.62 -17.06 -24.59
C TYR A 270 16.48 -18.59 -24.67
N THR A 271 17.58 -19.34 -24.61
CA THR A 271 17.57 -20.79 -24.35
C THR A 271 17.65 -20.97 -22.84
N THR A 272 16.64 -21.40 -22.08
CA THR A 272 15.57 -22.34 -22.38
C THR A 272 14.44 -22.17 -21.34
N ASN A 273 13.26 -21.79 -21.82
CA ASN A 273 11.93 -21.83 -21.17
C ASN A 273 11.87 -21.67 -19.65
N PHE A 274 11.64 -20.44 -19.16
CA PHE A 274 10.63 -20.09 -18.13
C PHE A 274 10.44 -18.57 -18.15
N TYR A 275 9.17 -18.12 -18.28
CA TYR A 275 8.64 -16.74 -18.23
C TYR A 275 9.54 -15.62 -18.80
N ASP A 276 9.18 -15.15 -19.99
CA ASP A 276 9.88 -14.06 -20.69
C ASP A 276 9.69 -12.70 -19.99
N PHE A 277 10.74 -12.24 -19.29
CA PHE A 277 10.78 -10.92 -18.65
C PHE A 277 11.06 -9.75 -19.61
N ASP A 278 11.33 -9.96 -20.91
CA ASP A 278 11.50 -8.87 -21.90
C ASP A 278 10.21 -8.06 -22.18
N THR A 279 9.09 -8.55 -21.65
CA THR A 279 7.76 -7.96 -21.75
C THR A 279 7.48 -6.91 -20.67
N ILE A 280 8.25 -6.88 -19.56
CA ILE A 280 8.09 -5.88 -18.50
C ILE A 280 8.90 -4.65 -18.88
N ARG A 281 8.22 -3.69 -19.50
CA ARG A 281 8.83 -2.51 -20.06
C ARG A 281 8.50 -1.26 -19.23
N TYR A 282 9.27 -1.16 -18.14
CA TYR A 282 9.68 0.04 -17.38
C TYR A 282 8.77 0.60 -16.27
N ILE A 283 9.48 1.12 -15.24
CA ILE A 283 9.00 1.86 -14.06
C ILE A 283 9.31 3.34 -14.30
N ASN A 284 8.29 4.14 -14.60
CA ASN A 284 8.37 5.60 -14.46
C ASN A 284 7.88 5.97 -13.04
N LYS A 285 8.31 7.11 -12.51
CA LYS A 285 8.03 7.67 -11.17
C LYS A 285 6.54 7.90 -10.81
N GLY A 286 5.59 7.27 -11.49
CA GLY A 286 4.17 7.40 -11.16
C GLY A 286 3.22 6.45 -11.88
N ALA A 287 3.57 5.96 -13.07
CA ALA A 287 2.74 5.04 -13.86
C ALA A 287 3.59 3.89 -14.45
N ILE A 288 3.12 2.66 -14.30
CA ILE A 288 3.75 1.43 -14.79
C ILE A 288 2.80 0.81 -15.80
N TYR A 289 3.29 0.61 -17.02
CA TYR A 289 2.51 -0.04 -18.07
C TYR A 289 2.95 -1.50 -18.20
N ILE A 290 1.99 -2.41 -18.08
CA ILE A 290 2.20 -3.85 -18.12
C ILE A 290 1.56 -4.35 -19.42
N ILE A 291 2.42 -4.89 -20.27
CA ILE A 291 2.07 -5.35 -21.62
C ILE A 291 2.70 -6.73 -21.80
N TRP A 292 1.93 -7.82 -21.70
CA TRP A 292 2.44 -9.13 -22.10
C TRP A 292 1.99 -9.50 -23.51
N ASN A 293 2.86 -10.26 -24.18
CA ASN A 293 2.63 -10.72 -25.53
C ASN A 293 1.40 -11.64 -25.55
N THR A 294 0.64 -11.59 -26.63
CA THR A 294 -0.56 -12.39 -26.82
C THR A 294 -0.20 -13.88 -26.83
N GLU A 295 -0.53 -14.60 -25.75
CA GLU A 295 -0.76 -16.04 -25.90
C GLU A 295 -1.97 -16.22 -26.83
N SER A 296 -1.96 -17.27 -27.64
CA SER A 296 -2.87 -17.53 -28.76
C SER A 296 -4.36 -17.71 -28.40
N THR A 297 -4.75 -17.43 -27.16
CA THR A 297 -6.13 -17.40 -26.69
C THR A 297 -6.59 -15.94 -26.50
N ASN A 298 -7.47 -15.47 -27.41
CA ASN A 298 -8.03 -14.12 -27.47
C ASN A 298 -8.97 -13.73 -26.29
N GLU A 299 -8.82 -14.29 -25.10
CA GLU A 299 -9.71 -13.99 -23.97
C GLU A 299 -9.09 -12.97 -23.02
N PHE A 300 -9.64 -11.75 -23.02
CA PHE A 300 -9.19 -10.62 -22.20
C PHE A 300 -9.01 -10.99 -20.73
N GLU A 301 -10.01 -11.65 -20.13
CA GLU A 301 -10.01 -11.98 -18.71
C GLU A 301 -8.87 -12.90 -18.30
N SER A 302 -8.63 -13.97 -19.05
CA SER A 302 -7.57 -14.93 -18.75
C SER A 302 -6.20 -14.26 -18.79
N ASN A 303 -5.96 -13.46 -19.84
CA ASN A 303 -4.72 -12.71 -20.02
C ASN A 303 -4.55 -11.64 -18.92
N PHE A 304 -5.58 -10.86 -18.62
CA PHE A 304 -5.56 -9.88 -17.54
C PHE A 304 -5.28 -10.55 -16.19
N LEU A 305 -6.00 -11.63 -15.86
CA LEU A 305 -5.85 -12.33 -14.58
C LEU A 305 -4.46 -12.92 -14.42
N SER A 306 -3.91 -13.56 -15.46
CA SER A 306 -2.53 -14.07 -15.47
C SER A 306 -1.53 -12.93 -15.26
N GLN A 307 -1.70 -11.83 -16.01
CA GLN A 307 -0.88 -10.62 -15.96
C GLN A 307 -0.85 -9.93 -14.59
N ALA A 308 -2.03 -9.53 -14.15
CA ALA A 308 -2.22 -8.77 -12.95
C ALA A 308 -1.89 -9.59 -11.71
N SER A 309 -2.24 -10.88 -11.66
CA SER A 309 -2.00 -11.68 -10.45
C SER A 309 -0.52 -11.87 -10.15
N PHE A 310 0.30 -12.23 -11.15
CA PHE A 310 1.74 -12.40 -10.95
C PHE A 310 2.45 -11.06 -10.66
N PHE A 311 2.12 -10.00 -11.41
CA PHE A 311 2.71 -8.69 -11.17
C PHE A 311 2.34 -8.13 -9.79
N LEU A 312 1.05 -8.11 -9.45
CA LEU A 312 0.57 -7.57 -8.17
C LEU A 312 1.06 -8.38 -6.97
N ALA A 313 1.19 -9.72 -7.11
CA ALA A 313 1.79 -10.55 -6.07
C ALA A 313 3.26 -10.16 -5.80
N SER A 314 3.99 -9.76 -6.83
CA SER A 314 5.39 -9.31 -6.71
C SER A 314 5.49 -7.86 -6.23
N ALA A 315 4.66 -6.97 -6.75
CA ALA A 315 4.79 -5.52 -6.60
C ALA A 315 4.12 -4.98 -5.33
N THR A 316 3.00 -5.55 -4.88
CA THR A 316 2.29 -5.07 -3.67
C THR A 316 3.20 -5.06 -2.43
N PRO A 317 3.91 -6.17 -2.10
CA PRO A 317 4.75 -6.17 -0.91
C PRO A 317 5.99 -5.27 -1.08
N LEU A 318 6.51 -5.12 -2.30
CA LEU A 318 7.58 -4.16 -2.60
C LEU A 318 7.14 -2.71 -2.33
N PHE A 319 5.97 -2.30 -2.82
CA PHE A 319 5.49 -0.93 -2.63
C PHE A 319 5.14 -0.64 -1.16
N GLN A 320 4.63 -1.63 -0.42
CA GLN A 320 4.46 -1.51 1.03
C GLN A 320 5.80 -1.31 1.74
N LEU A 321 6.84 -2.04 1.32
CA LEU A 321 8.19 -1.88 1.86
C LEU A 321 8.78 -0.49 1.56
N ILE A 322 8.69 -0.03 0.31
CA ILE A 322 9.18 1.30 -0.09
C ILE A 322 8.48 2.38 0.75
N THR A 323 7.16 2.28 0.89
CA THR A 323 6.37 3.22 1.69
C THR A 323 6.79 3.20 3.15
N LEU A 324 7.12 2.02 3.71
CA LEU A 324 7.67 1.91 5.07
C LEU A 324 9.03 2.60 5.17
N ASP A 325 9.96 2.32 4.27
CA ASP A 325 11.30 2.89 4.32
C ASP A 325 11.25 4.42 4.20
N GLU A 326 10.41 4.97 3.32
CA GLU A 326 10.17 6.40 3.24
C GLU A 326 9.52 6.95 4.52
N THR A 327 8.56 6.24 5.10
CA THR A 327 7.95 6.63 6.38
C THR A 327 8.97 6.61 7.52
N ILE A 328 9.93 5.69 7.51
CA ILE A 328 11.02 5.64 8.48
C ILE A 328 11.96 6.82 8.26
N MET A 329 12.34 7.13 7.02
CA MET A 329 13.22 8.28 6.71
C MET A 329 12.56 9.61 7.08
N ASP A 330 11.34 9.86 6.59
CA ASP A 330 10.54 11.05 6.90
C ASP A 330 10.17 11.11 8.38
N GLY A 331 9.98 9.93 8.98
CA GLY A 331 9.68 9.75 10.39
C GLY A 331 10.87 10.13 11.25
N ILE A 332 12.06 9.56 11.06
CA ILE A 332 13.23 9.74 11.95
C ILE A 332 13.56 11.23 12.11
N GLU A 333 13.41 12.04 11.06
CA GLU A 333 13.59 13.49 11.12
C GLU A 333 12.46 14.21 11.90
N LYS A 334 11.21 13.77 11.77
CA LYS A 334 10.03 14.37 12.42
C LYS A 334 9.77 13.84 13.83
N PHE A 335 10.34 12.70 14.19
CA PHE A 335 9.82 11.85 15.25
C PHE A 335 10.14 12.32 16.65
N GLN A 336 11.23 13.08 16.85
CA GLN A 336 11.72 13.53 18.16
C GLN A 336 11.44 12.49 19.28
N LEU A 337 11.69 11.18 19.03
CA LEU A 337 11.22 10.12 19.92
C LEU A 337 11.82 10.36 21.31
N SER A 338 10.95 10.70 22.25
CA SER A 338 11.33 11.29 23.53
C SER A 338 12.24 10.41 24.38
N ASN A 339 12.29 9.09 24.15
CA ASN A 339 13.21 8.20 24.88
C ASN A 339 13.63 6.92 24.10
N ASN A 340 14.76 6.34 24.52
CA ASN A 340 15.36 5.15 23.90
C ASN A 340 14.41 3.93 23.86
N LYS A 341 13.50 3.80 24.85
CA LYS A 341 12.55 2.67 24.89
C LYS A 341 11.54 2.75 23.75
N GLN A 342 11.06 3.94 23.41
CA GLN A 342 10.16 4.15 22.28
C GLN A 342 10.87 3.93 20.95
N LEU A 343 12.12 4.35 20.82
CA LEU A 343 12.95 4.09 19.64
C LEU A 343 13.16 2.59 19.41
N ILE A 344 13.52 1.84 20.45
CA ILE A 344 13.66 0.38 20.36
C ILE A 344 12.34 -0.27 19.90
N LYS A 345 11.21 0.11 20.49
CA LYS A 345 9.89 -0.42 20.09
C LYS A 345 9.53 -0.09 18.64
N PHE A 346 9.82 1.12 18.19
CA PHE A 346 9.58 1.52 16.82
C PHE A 346 10.45 0.69 15.85
N ASN A 347 11.73 0.52 16.16
CA ASN A 347 12.63 -0.29 15.35
C ASN A 347 12.23 -1.78 15.35
N GLU A 348 11.77 -2.33 16.48
CA GLU A 348 11.22 -3.69 16.57
C GLU A 348 9.98 -3.84 15.67
N TRP A 349 9.07 -2.86 15.68
CA TRP A 349 7.89 -2.86 14.80
C TRP A 349 8.28 -2.78 13.32
N ALA A 350 9.15 -1.83 12.95
CA ALA A 350 9.62 -1.67 11.57
C ALA A 350 10.34 -2.93 11.07
N HIS A 351 11.17 -3.54 11.91
CA HIS A 351 11.85 -4.79 11.60
C HIS A 351 10.85 -5.95 11.41
N ASN A 352 9.87 -6.10 12.29
CA ASN A 352 8.83 -7.12 12.14
C ASN A 352 8.02 -6.93 10.86
N PHE A 353 7.72 -5.68 10.50
CA PHE A 353 7.05 -5.33 9.24
C PHE A 353 7.90 -5.74 8.02
N LYS A 354 9.20 -5.40 8.00
CA LYS A 354 10.13 -5.83 6.93
C LYS A 354 10.27 -7.34 6.84
N ARG A 355 10.41 -8.01 8.00
CA ARG A 355 10.52 -9.46 8.10
C ARG A 355 9.29 -10.16 7.51
N SER A 356 8.12 -9.54 7.63
CA SER A 356 6.86 -10.04 7.08
C SER A 356 6.91 -10.26 5.55
N PHE A 357 7.69 -9.44 4.83
CA PHE A 357 7.90 -9.57 3.38
C PHE A 357 8.95 -10.62 3.02
N LEU A 358 9.94 -10.83 3.88
CA LEU A 358 10.95 -11.87 3.65
C LEU A 358 10.34 -13.27 3.58
N TYR A 359 9.27 -13.53 4.33
CA TYR A 359 8.57 -14.81 4.26
C TYR A 359 7.91 -15.06 2.91
N ILE A 360 7.42 -14.00 2.24
CA ILE A 360 6.80 -14.08 0.91
C ILE A 360 7.84 -14.50 -0.14
N TYR A 361 9.03 -13.90 -0.11
CA TYR A 361 10.07 -14.11 -1.14
C TYR A 361 11.07 -15.23 -0.83
N ARG A 362 10.89 -15.95 0.29
CA ARG A 362 11.69 -17.15 0.65
C ARG A 362 11.22 -18.43 -0.06
N LEU A 363 10.06 -18.39 -0.73
CA LEU A 363 9.46 -19.56 -1.37
C LEU A 363 9.84 -19.67 -2.85
N ASN A 364 9.79 -20.91 -3.36
CA ASN A 364 10.36 -21.40 -4.62
C ASN A 364 9.82 -20.80 -5.93
N HIS A 365 9.13 -19.65 -5.91
CA HIS A 365 8.74 -18.94 -7.12
C HIS A 365 9.86 -17.97 -7.54
N PHE A 366 10.95 -18.53 -8.07
CA PHE A 366 12.08 -17.77 -8.63
C PHE A 366 11.62 -16.58 -9.46
N ALA A 367 10.56 -16.73 -10.27
CA ALA A 367 10.05 -15.67 -11.12
C ALA A 367 9.49 -14.44 -10.37
N ILE A 368 8.80 -14.64 -9.24
CA ILE A 368 8.29 -13.54 -8.39
C ILE A 368 9.47 -12.81 -7.75
N THR A 369 10.43 -13.58 -7.23
CA THR A 369 11.62 -13.04 -6.59
C THR A 369 12.51 -12.30 -7.60
N ASP A 370 12.62 -12.79 -8.83
CA ASP A 370 13.34 -12.13 -9.92
C ASP A 370 12.67 -10.82 -10.32
N LEU A 371 11.33 -10.80 -10.45
CA LEU A 371 10.59 -9.57 -10.70
C LEU A 371 10.74 -8.58 -9.53
N PHE A 372 10.62 -9.04 -8.29
CA PHE A 372 10.85 -8.23 -7.11
C PHE A 372 12.25 -7.59 -7.12
N ASN A 373 13.29 -8.39 -7.35
CA ASN A 373 14.67 -7.93 -7.44
C ASN A 373 14.87 -6.97 -8.61
N HIS A 374 14.22 -7.23 -9.76
CA HIS A 374 14.24 -6.33 -10.90
C HIS A 374 13.61 -4.97 -10.56
N LEU A 375 12.42 -4.96 -9.97
CA LEU A 375 11.75 -3.72 -9.55
C LEU A 375 12.57 -2.97 -8.51
N GLN A 376 13.19 -3.68 -7.57
CA GLN A 376 14.07 -3.10 -6.56
C GLN A 376 15.33 -2.48 -7.16
N THR A 377 16.07 -3.22 -8.01
CA THR A 377 17.33 -2.77 -8.62
C THR A 377 17.17 -1.61 -9.59
N THR A 378 16.00 -1.52 -10.23
CA THR A 378 15.64 -0.43 -11.14
C THR A 378 15.02 0.76 -10.42
N SER A 379 14.58 0.59 -9.17
CA SER A 379 14.17 1.70 -8.30
C SER A 379 15.37 2.53 -7.80
N TYR A 380 15.13 3.74 -7.29
CA TYR A 380 16.17 4.57 -6.67
C TYR A 380 16.83 3.91 -5.44
N PHE A 381 16.27 2.82 -4.92
CA PHE A 381 16.75 2.07 -3.77
C PHE A 381 17.68 0.93 -4.22
N LYS A 382 18.95 1.24 -4.49
CA LYS A 382 19.97 0.22 -4.81
C LYS A 382 20.45 -0.50 -3.54
N HIS A 383 20.33 -1.84 -3.48
CA HIS A 383 21.42 -2.85 -3.44
C HIS A 383 20.97 -4.22 -2.87
N ASN A 384 21.61 -5.30 -3.34
CA ASN A 384 21.31 -6.73 -3.14
C ASN A 384 21.66 -7.31 -1.74
N GLU A 385 21.77 -6.49 -0.70
CA GLU A 385 22.06 -6.95 0.67
C GLU A 385 20.83 -6.92 1.59
N TYR A 386 19.60 -6.76 1.06
CA TYR A 386 18.40 -6.56 1.90
C TYR A 386 18.17 -7.67 2.94
N MET A 387 18.39 -8.94 2.55
CA MET A 387 18.27 -10.09 3.46
C MET A 387 19.33 -10.07 4.57
N GLU A 388 20.58 -9.76 4.22
CA GLU A 388 21.70 -9.70 5.18
C GLU A 388 21.59 -8.47 6.07
N LYS A 389 21.14 -7.35 5.51
CA LYS A 389 20.82 -6.12 6.23
C LYS A 389 19.72 -6.34 7.25
N ILE A 390 18.62 -7.03 6.90
CA ILE A 390 17.57 -7.35 7.89
C ILE A 390 18.12 -8.25 9.01
N LYS A 391 18.92 -9.27 8.67
CA LYS A 391 19.56 -10.12 9.70
C LYS A 391 20.51 -9.32 10.60
N GLN A 392 21.27 -8.38 10.04
CA GLN A 392 22.14 -7.49 10.79
C GLN A 392 21.33 -6.51 11.66
N GLU A 393 20.23 -5.96 11.14
CA GLU A 393 19.28 -5.12 11.90
C GLU A 393 18.69 -5.90 13.08
N GLU A 394 18.33 -7.18 12.91
CA GLU A 394 17.86 -8.04 14.00
C GLU A 394 18.93 -8.21 15.09
N PHE A 395 20.17 -8.50 14.70
CA PHE A 395 21.29 -8.63 15.64
C PHE A 395 21.56 -7.32 16.39
N ASN A 396 21.54 -6.19 15.68
CA ASN A 396 21.70 -4.87 16.27
C ASN A 396 20.58 -4.54 17.27
N LEU A 397 19.33 -4.89 16.94
CA LEU A 397 18.18 -4.71 17.84
C LEU A 397 18.29 -5.52 19.12
N LEU A 398 18.70 -6.79 19.02
CA LEU A 398 18.95 -7.64 20.19
C LEU A 398 20.05 -7.02 21.08
N LYS A 399 21.12 -6.50 20.47
CA LYS A 399 22.19 -5.81 21.19
C LYS A 399 21.70 -4.53 21.87
N GLU A 400 20.96 -3.68 21.17
CA GLU A 400 20.39 -2.44 21.72
C GLU A 400 19.43 -2.73 22.90
N ARG A 401 18.57 -3.74 22.76
CA ARG A 401 17.65 -4.18 23.82
C ARG A 401 18.40 -4.68 25.05
N ASN A 402 19.43 -5.52 24.86
CA ASN A 402 20.24 -6.03 25.95
C ASN A 402 21.00 -4.91 26.66
N GLN A 403 21.62 -3.99 25.91
CA GLN A 403 22.30 -2.82 26.47
C GLN A 403 21.36 -1.90 27.26
N TYR A 404 20.15 -1.66 26.76
CA TYR A 404 19.13 -0.89 27.48
C TYR A 404 18.72 -1.58 28.79
N ASN A 405 18.50 -2.89 28.74
CA ASN A 405 18.13 -3.68 29.93
C ASN A 405 19.26 -3.70 30.97
N ASP A 406 20.51 -3.85 30.55
CA ASP A 406 21.68 -3.82 31.43
C ASP A 406 21.87 -2.43 32.05
N PHE A 407 21.74 -1.36 31.27
CA PHE A 407 21.77 0.01 31.78
C PHE A 407 20.66 0.23 32.82
N PHE A 408 19.43 -0.21 32.53
CA PHE A 408 18.31 -0.06 33.46
C PHE A 408 18.52 -0.89 34.73
N ARG A 409 19.04 -2.12 34.61
CA ARG A 409 19.37 -2.99 35.76
C ARG A 409 20.48 -2.38 36.62
N ASN A 410 21.54 -1.86 36.01
CA ASN A 410 22.64 -1.19 36.72
C ASN A 410 22.13 0.04 37.45
N ARG A 411 21.26 0.83 36.81
CA ARG A 411 20.67 2.02 37.43
C ARG A 411 19.72 1.67 38.59
N ILE A 412 18.97 0.57 38.49
CA ILE A 412 18.20 0.03 39.63
C ILE A 412 19.14 -0.41 40.75
N MET A 413 20.23 -1.11 40.42
CA MET A 413 21.22 -1.55 41.40
C MET A 413 21.87 -0.36 42.12
N GLU A 414 22.23 0.72 41.40
CA GLU A 414 22.73 1.96 41.99
C GLU A 414 21.71 2.56 42.98
N VAL A 415 20.42 2.58 42.63
CA VAL A 415 19.35 3.05 43.52
C VAL A 415 19.22 2.17 44.77
N ILE A 416 19.27 0.84 44.61
CA ILE A 416 19.22 -0.10 45.74
C ILE A 416 20.43 0.09 46.65
N LEU A 417 21.64 0.21 46.09
CA LEU A 417 22.86 0.46 46.86
C LEU A 417 22.81 1.82 47.58
N PHE A 418 22.28 2.85 46.94
CA PHE A 418 22.06 4.15 47.57
C PHE A 418 21.07 4.06 48.75
N MET A 419 19.97 3.30 48.59
CA MET A 419 19.02 3.03 49.68
C MET A 419 19.69 2.29 50.84
N ILE A 420 20.46 1.23 50.57
CA ILE A 420 21.17 0.46 51.59
C ILE A 420 22.17 1.35 52.34
N GLY A 421 23.02 2.09 51.62
CA GLY A 421 24.00 2.98 52.24
C GLY A 421 23.35 4.09 53.09
N SER A 422 22.23 4.62 52.62
CA SER A 422 21.43 5.61 53.35
C SER A 422 20.86 5.06 54.67
N VAL A 423 20.36 3.82 54.66
CA VAL A 423 19.87 3.13 55.86
C VAL A 423 21.01 2.81 56.83
N SER A 424 22.19 2.43 56.32
CA SER A 424 23.36 2.20 57.17
C SER A 424 23.84 3.47 57.88
N ILE A 425 23.76 4.64 57.24
CA ILE A 425 24.08 5.92 57.88
C ILE A 425 23.11 6.22 59.03
N LEU A 426 21.82 5.93 58.87
CA LEU A 426 20.83 6.07 59.95
C LEU A 426 21.15 5.17 61.15
N GLN A 427 21.58 3.92 60.91
CA GLN A 427 21.98 3.00 61.98
C GLN A 427 23.19 3.52 62.76
N ILE A 428 24.16 4.15 62.09
CA ILE A 428 25.30 4.77 62.76
C ILE A 428 24.83 5.94 63.62
N VAL A 429 23.98 6.82 63.08
CA VAL A 429 23.44 7.96 63.84
C VAL A 429 22.68 7.49 65.09
N ASP A 430 21.89 6.43 64.98
CA ASP A 430 21.17 5.80 66.10
C ASP A 430 22.14 5.36 67.21
N ILE A 431 23.17 4.57 66.86
CA ILE A 431 24.18 4.05 67.81
C ILE A 431 24.93 5.17 68.54
N PHE A 432 25.25 6.29 67.87
CA PHE A 432 26.10 7.34 68.45
C PHE A 432 25.36 8.46 69.17
N THR A 433 24.05 8.62 68.93
CA THR A 433 23.31 9.77 69.49
C THR A 433 22.27 9.40 70.53
N ASP A 434 21.78 8.15 70.56
CA ASP A 434 20.79 7.64 71.54
C ASP A 434 19.56 8.55 71.74
N SER A 435 19.29 9.41 70.75
CA SER A 435 18.32 10.51 70.84
C SER A 435 17.27 10.35 69.76
N LEU A 436 16.09 9.92 70.20
CA LEU A 436 14.90 9.76 69.35
C LEU A 436 14.62 10.98 68.47
N LYS A 437 14.81 12.21 68.99
CA LYS A 437 14.60 13.43 68.20
C LYS A 437 15.58 13.58 67.04
N ILE A 438 16.86 13.24 67.24
CA ILE A 438 17.89 13.35 66.20
C ILE A 438 17.66 12.29 65.12
N ILE A 439 17.24 11.08 65.53
CA ILE A 439 16.87 9.99 64.63
C ILE A 439 15.66 10.35 63.75
N TRP A 440 14.63 10.98 64.34
CA TRP A 440 13.47 11.44 63.57
C TRP A 440 13.85 12.51 62.53
N ILE A 441 14.71 13.47 62.91
CA ILE A 441 15.18 14.52 62.00
C ILE A 441 15.99 13.91 60.84
N SER A 442 16.95 13.02 61.14
CA SER A 442 17.77 12.38 60.12
C SER A 442 16.94 11.48 59.18
N LEU A 443 15.92 10.80 59.70
CA LEU A 443 14.97 10.02 58.90
C LEU A 443 14.16 10.92 57.95
N THR A 444 13.65 12.05 58.41
CA THR A 444 12.93 13.01 57.54
C THR A 444 13.82 13.59 56.45
N VAL A 445 15.07 13.95 56.76
CA VAL A 445 16.05 14.44 55.77
C VAL A 445 16.35 13.37 54.73
N LEU A 446 16.49 12.11 55.16
CA LEU A 446 16.74 10.99 54.25
C LEU A 446 15.55 10.75 53.31
N ILE A 447 14.32 10.79 53.82
CA ILE A 447 13.11 10.65 53.01
C ILE A 447 13.03 11.77 51.96
N ILE A 448 13.35 13.01 52.34
CA ILE A 448 13.38 14.16 51.41
C ILE A 448 14.43 13.95 50.31
N ILE A 449 15.64 13.51 50.67
CA ILE A 449 16.72 13.22 49.70
C ILE A 449 16.29 12.08 48.76
N LEU A 450 15.69 11.02 49.29
CA LEU A 450 15.20 9.90 48.49
C LEU A 450 14.11 10.31 47.51
N ILE A 451 13.17 11.15 47.94
CA ILE A 451 12.13 11.71 47.07
C ILE A 451 12.76 12.60 45.98
N LEU A 452 13.74 13.44 46.32
CA LEU A 452 14.48 14.27 45.35
C LEU A 452 15.25 13.43 44.33
N VAL A 453 15.96 12.39 44.77
CA VAL A 453 16.70 11.46 43.91
C VAL A 453 15.73 10.70 43.01
N PHE A 454 14.60 10.22 43.55
CA PHE A 454 13.55 9.56 42.78
C PHE A 454 12.95 10.50 41.72
N ILE A 455 12.64 11.74 42.10
CA ILE A 455 12.17 12.78 41.17
C ILE A 455 13.24 13.02 40.09
N VAL A 456 14.52 13.20 40.42
CA VAL A 456 15.58 13.46 39.43
C VAL A 456 15.82 12.25 38.51
N LEU A 457 15.75 11.02 39.03
CA LEU A 457 15.94 9.80 38.25
C LEU A 457 14.79 9.56 37.27
N PHE A 458 13.55 9.87 37.67
CA PHE A 458 12.36 9.72 36.83
C PHE A 458 12.02 10.97 36.01
N ARG A 459 12.57 12.14 36.36
CA ARG A 459 12.40 13.43 35.67
C ARG A 459 13.63 13.74 34.83
N LYS A 460 13.90 12.89 33.85
CA LYS A 460 14.54 13.30 32.59
C LYS A 460 14.26 12.24 31.52
N ARG A 461 13.27 12.54 30.68
CA ARG A 461 13.46 12.88 29.26
C ARG A 461 12.16 13.50 28.74
N LYS A 462 12.21 14.82 28.51
CA LYS A 462 11.36 15.49 27.52
C LYS A 462 12.11 15.38 26.20
#